data_AF-A0A5C6FLN3-F1
#
_entry.id   AF-A0A5C6FLN3-F1
#
_cell.length_a   1.000
_cell.length_b   1.000
_cell.length_c   1.000
_cell.angle_alpha   90.00
_cell.angle_beta   90.00
_cell.angle_gamma   90.00
#
_symmetry.space_group_name_H-M   'P 1'
#
loop_
_entity.id
_entity.type
_entity.pdbx_description
1 polymer ?
#
loop_
_entity_poly.entity_id
_entity_poly.type
_entity_poly.pdbx_seq_one_letter_code
_entity_poly.pdbx_strand_id
1 'polypeptide(L)'
;MPDIANHSSSDPLRRHHPMRGKQSPQGNQPLHRALRDPSAFPDHADGPVEVHETHISWVFLVGSHAYKVKKPIRTDFLDYTTLAKRKFFCEEELRLNRRFAPQLYLDVVPIRHHGTSLRVETPHPGSTMPQGDPNVGEVVDYAVRMVRFPDDALLNAQLAQGLIHDATVQALAKVIAQFHQSAGRVTGESAGSPPNQVLSTFEQNLNALAEVPHDRAQQNLDALVSWMRRFVDLHGDVFAERFRQGFVRECHGDLHLANLIHWRGQLTPFDGIEFCKAFRCIDVLCDAAFVAMDFAARGRMDFCRAFANDYLDRTGDHESLHLLRWYLIDRALVRAKVAWIRSRQQRVTDSERHEALDDCVNHIDLAEQFSRPTDRRLWITHGFSGSGKSTLSRNVVKQCGAIRIRSDVERKRHFGLQAEDRPRDEVARRMYSPQGDRITYNALFQLAETILNHGDSVVVDATFLRRACRMRFLELAERTGAHFGILDCQPDDAILRQRLQRRSAHPLSGASDADLSVLDHQQRHHDALDESELYHVVQVPDERQAGCSTG
;
A
#
# COMPACT_ATOMS: atom_id res chain seq x y z
N MET A 1 -0.15 -50.59 57.45
CA MET A 1 -1.62 -50.63 57.45
C MET A 1 -2.10 -49.54 58.38
N PRO A 2 -3.08 -48.69 58.03
CA PRO A 2 -3.69 -48.42 56.71
C PRO A 2 -3.74 -46.86 56.49
N ASP A 3 -3.83 -46.29 55.27
CA ASP A 3 -5.00 -45.98 54.43
C ASP A 3 -5.44 -44.50 54.40
N ILE A 4 -5.90 -44.08 53.22
CA ILE A 4 -6.89 -43.01 52.91
C ILE A 4 -6.40 -41.55 53.05
N ALA A 5 -6.71 -40.59 52.16
CA ALA A 5 -7.09 -40.51 50.74
C ALA A 5 -7.17 -39.00 50.40
N ASN A 6 -6.89 -38.65 49.14
CA ASN A 6 -7.52 -37.61 48.28
C ASN A 6 -7.70 -36.15 48.79
N HIS A 7 -7.57 -35.07 48.01
CA HIS A 7 -7.76 -34.82 46.56
C HIS A 7 -7.01 -33.51 46.17
N SER A 8 -6.25 -33.51 45.07
CA SER A 8 -6.51 -32.84 43.78
C SER A 8 -6.19 -31.34 43.66
N SER A 9 -5.20 -31.00 42.82
CA SER A 9 -5.40 -30.03 41.74
C SER A 9 -4.55 -30.43 40.54
N SER A 10 -5.18 -30.34 39.38
CA SER A 10 -4.82 -30.91 38.09
C SER A 10 -4.08 -29.91 37.22
N ASP A 11 -2.91 -30.30 36.74
CA ASP A 11 -2.13 -29.66 35.68
C ASP A 11 -2.31 -30.46 34.37
N PRO A 12 -2.71 -29.83 33.25
CA PRO A 12 -2.51 -30.46 31.95
C PRO A 12 -1.95 -29.47 30.91
N LEU A 13 -0.63 -29.34 30.84
CA LEU A 13 0.06 -28.96 29.60
C LEU A 13 0.91 -30.12 29.07
N ARG A 14 0.22 -31.12 28.49
CA ARG A 14 0.85 -32.15 27.66
C ARG A 14 1.23 -31.55 26.31
N ARG A 15 2.54 -31.59 26.02
CA ARG A 15 3.17 -31.32 24.73
C ARG A 15 2.54 -32.21 23.65
N HIS A 16 1.77 -31.60 22.74
CA HIS A 16 1.38 -32.23 21.49
C HIS A 16 2.45 -31.98 20.41
N HIS A 17 3.19 -33.02 20.05
CA HIS A 17 3.90 -33.05 18.77
C HIS A 17 2.87 -33.11 17.63
N PRO A 18 2.97 -32.25 16.60
CA PRO A 18 2.11 -32.39 15.43
C PRO A 18 2.56 -33.62 14.63
N MET A 19 1.67 -34.61 14.58
CA MET A 19 1.76 -35.75 13.67
C MET A 19 1.82 -35.24 12.23
N ARG A 20 2.93 -35.51 11.53
CA ARG A 20 3.06 -35.38 10.08
C ARG A 20 1.95 -36.21 9.42
N GLY A 21 0.89 -35.55 8.97
CA GLY A 21 -0.07 -36.13 8.04
C GLY A 21 0.63 -36.41 6.72
N LYS A 22 0.84 -37.69 6.39
CA LYS A 22 1.19 -38.12 5.03
C LYS A 22 0.03 -37.77 4.10
N GLN A 23 0.10 -36.64 3.41
CA GLN A 23 -0.72 -36.39 2.23
C GLN A 23 -0.18 -37.23 1.08
N SER A 24 -1.00 -38.13 0.55
CA SER A 24 -0.78 -38.78 -0.74
C SER A 24 -0.91 -37.72 -1.86
N PRO A 25 0.13 -37.45 -2.68
CA PRO A 25 0.08 -36.37 -3.68
C PRO A 25 -0.65 -36.70 -4.99
N GLN A 26 -1.32 -37.86 -5.10
CA GLN A 26 -1.69 -38.45 -6.39
C GLN A 26 -3.14 -38.20 -6.87
N GLY A 27 -4.01 -37.55 -6.09
CA GLY A 27 -5.44 -37.42 -6.44
C GLY A 27 -5.81 -36.37 -7.50
N ASN A 28 -4.95 -35.37 -7.78
CA ASN A 28 -5.38 -34.13 -8.47
C ASN A 28 -4.60 -33.71 -9.72
N GLN A 29 -3.68 -34.54 -10.20
CA GLN A 29 -3.16 -34.42 -11.58
C GLN A 29 -4.25 -34.45 -12.68
N PRO A 30 -5.44 -35.08 -12.49
CA PRO A 30 -6.47 -35.12 -13.53
C PRO A 30 -7.10 -33.76 -13.88
N LEU A 31 -7.49 -32.94 -12.90
CA LEU A 31 -8.20 -31.67 -13.16
C LEU A 31 -7.33 -30.67 -13.91
N HIS A 32 -6.13 -30.39 -13.38
CA HIS A 32 -5.18 -29.48 -14.01
C HIS A 32 -4.76 -29.94 -15.41
N ARG A 33 -4.61 -31.26 -15.64
CA ARG A 33 -4.29 -31.80 -16.96
C ARG A 33 -5.47 -31.72 -17.91
N ALA A 34 -6.68 -32.02 -17.44
CA ALA A 34 -7.89 -31.97 -18.25
C ALA A 34 -8.22 -30.54 -18.72
N LEU A 35 -8.03 -29.55 -17.85
CA LEU A 35 -8.26 -28.13 -18.20
C LEU A 35 -7.13 -27.52 -19.05
N ARG A 36 -6.08 -28.27 -19.42
CA ARG A 36 -5.13 -27.84 -20.47
C ARG A 36 -5.64 -28.15 -21.88
N ASP A 37 -6.67 -28.99 -21.99
CA ASP A 37 -7.31 -29.31 -23.25
C ASP A 37 -8.26 -28.15 -23.64
N PRO A 38 -8.10 -27.51 -24.81
CA PRO A 38 -8.99 -26.45 -25.28
C PRO A 38 -10.47 -26.86 -25.32
N SER A 39 -10.76 -28.16 -25.54
CA SER A 39 -12.15 -28.67 -25.54
C SER A 39 -12.86 -28.55 -24.19
N ALA A 40 -12.12 -28.28 -23.12
CA ALA A 40 -12.68 -27.94 -21.82
C ALA A 40 -13.34 -26.55 -21.78
N PHE A 41 -13.10 -25.71 -22.78
CA PHE A 41 -13.63 -24.35 -22.90
C PHE A 41 -14.40 -24.21 -24.23
N PRO A 42 -15.68 -24.60 -24.28
CA PRO A 42 -16.44 -24.67 -25.54
C PRO A 42 -16.45 -23.37 -26.34
N ASP A 43 -16.50 -22.22 -25.66
CA ASP A 43 -16.53 -20.89 -26.29
C ASP A 43 -15.22 -20.52 -27.00
N HIS A 44 -14.14 -21.27 -26.74
CA HIS A 44 -12.78 -20.98 -27.17
C HIS A 44 -11.99 -22.24 -27.53
N ALA A 45 -12.67 -23.28 -28.02
CA ALA A 45 -12.08 -24.60 -28.27
C ALA A 45 -10.95 -24.62 -29.32
N ASP A 46 -10.80 -23.54 -30.11
CA ASP A 46 -9.81 -23.43 -31.18
C ASP A 46 -8.48 -22.76 -30.76
N GLY A 47 -8.39 -22.25 -29.52
CA GLY A 47 -7.23 -21.50 -29.02
C GLY A 47 -6.33 -22.30 -28.06
N PRO A 48 -5.04 -21.97 -27.92
CA PRO A 48 -4.18 -22.59 -26.92
C PRO A 48 -4.63 -22.21 -25.50
N VAL A 49 -4.46 -23.14 -24.56
CA VAL A 49 -4.64 -22.89 -23.12
C VAL A 49 -3.28 -22.65 -22.48
N GLU A 50 -3.03 -21.43 -22.08
CA GLU A 50 -1.86 -21.09 -21.26
C GLU A 50 -2.19 -21.25 -19.78
N VAL A 51 -1.26 -21.78 -18.99
CA VAL A 51 -1.51 -22.09 -17.58
C VAL A 51 -0.46 -21.44 -16.69
N HIS A 52 -0.92 -20.59 -15.78
CA HIS A 52 -0.10 -20.07 -14.69
C HIS A 52 -0.46 -20.78 -13.40
N GLU A 53 0.53 -21.32 -12.71
CA GLU A 53 0.34 -21.97 -11.42
C GLU A 53 0.82 -21.04 -10.30
N THR A 54 -0.08 -20.69 -9.38
CA THR A 54 0.27 -19.97 -8.15
C THR A 54 0.42 -20.95 -6.99
N HIS A 55 0.73 -20.49 -5.78
CA HIS A 55 0.82 -21.39 -4.62
C HIS A 55 -0.51 -22.10 -4.33
N ILE A 56 -1.64 -21.41 -4.51
CA ILE A 56 -2.97 -21.86 -4.06
C ILE A 56 -3.99 -22.02 -5.20
N SER A 57 -3.64 -21.71 -6.44
CA SER A 57 -4.55 -21.76 -7.60
C SER A 57 -3.84 -22.13 -8.90
N TRP A 58 -4.62 -22.55 -9.89
CA TRP A 58 -4.24 -22.62 -11.30
C TRP A 58 -5.05 -21.57 -12.06
N VAL A 59 -4.42 -20.82 -12.96
CA VAL A 59 -5.06 -19.83 -13.82
C VAL A 59 -4.90 -20.29 -15.27
N PHE A 60 -6.02 -20.58 -15.93
CA PHE A 60 -6.07 -21.00 -17.32
C PHE A 60 -6.45 -19.80 -18.18
N LEU A 61 -5.55 -19.34 -19.05
CA LEU A 61 -5.80 -18.25 -19.98
C LEU A 61 -6.25 -18.83 -21.32
N VAL A 62 -7.46 -18.46 -21.74
CA VAL A 62 -8.13 -19.03 -22.91
C VAL A 62 -8.81 -17.91 -23.68
N GLY A 63 -8.33 -17.63 -24.89
CA GLY A 63 -8.82 -16.51 -25.69
C GLY A 63 -8.77 -15.18 -24.91
N SER A 64 -9.91 -14.52 -24.78
CA SER A 64 -10.08 -13.26 -24.03
C SER A 64 -10.38 -13.43 -22.54
N HIS A 65 -10.35 -14.67 -22.01
CA HIS A 65 -10.74 -14.98 -20.64
C HIS A 65 -9.63 -15.66 -19.84
N ALA A 66 -9.73 -15.54 -18.52
CA ALA A 66 -8.93 -16.27 -17.55
C ALA A 66 -9.87 -17.02 -16.59
N TYR A 67 -9.51 -18.25 -16.25
CA TYR A 67 -10.27 -19.10 -15.32
C TYR A 67 -9.36 -19.49 -14.16
N LYS A 68 -9.64 -18.96 -12.97
CA LYS A 68 -8.86 -19.26 -11.76
C LYS A 68 -9.55 -20.36 -10.96
N VAL A 69 -8.87 -21.49 -10.83
CA VAL A 69 -9.32 -22.69 -10.11
C VAL A 69 -8.49 -22.87 -8.85
N LYS A 70 -9.14 -23.06 -7.70
CA LYS A 70 -8.48 -23.20 -6.40
C LYS A 70 -7.94 -24.62 -6.23
N LYS A 71 -6.69 -24.76 -5.76
CA LYS A 71 -6.11 -26.08 -5.46
C LYS A 71 -6.73 -26.65 -4.19
N PRO A 72 -6.99 -27.97 -4.09
CA PRO A 72 -7.57 -28.55 -2.88
C PRO A 72 -6.53 -28.79 -1.79
N ILE A 73 -5.97 -27.70 -1.26
CA ILE A 73 -4.93 -27.70 -0.26
C ILE A 73 -5.43 -27.11 1.07
N ARG A 74 -4.69 -27.38 2.14
CA ARG A 74 -4.88 -26.76 3.45
C ARG A 74 -3.54 -26.27 3.97
N THR A 75 -3.53 -25.03 4.47
CA THR A 75 -2.41 -24.40 5.18
C THR A 75 -2.91 -23.92 6.55
N ASP A 76 -2.07 -23.19 7.30
CA ASP A 76 -2.44 -22.63 8.60
C ASP A 76 -3.50 -21.51 8.50
N PHE A 77 -3.65 -20.90 7.33
CA PHE A 77 -4.52 -19.75 7.10
C PHE A 77 -5.54 -19.97 5.97
N LEU A 78 -5.55 -21.16 5.36
CA LEU A 78 -6.36 -21.47 4.19
C LEU A 78 -6.84 -22.92 4.20
N ASP A 79 -8.10 -23.14 3.80
CA ASP A 79 -8.64 -24.49 3.60
C ASP A 79 -9.54 -24.57 2.36
N TYR A 80 -9.03 -25.21 1.31
CA TYR A 80 -9.70 -25.50 0.04
C TYR A 80 -9.99 -26.99 -0.15
N THR A 81 -9.94 -27.80 0.91
CA THR A 81 -9.99 -29.27 0.81
C THR A 81 -11.30 -29.81 0.26
N THR A 82 -12.43 -29.12 0.50
CA THR A 82 -13.76 -29.56 0.03
C THR A 82 -14.27 -28.68 -1.11
N LEU A 83 -15.09 -29.28 -1.98
CA LEU A 83 -15.74 -28.57 -3.09
C LEU A 83 -16.57 -27.37 -2.60
N ALA A 84 -17.31 -27.54 -1.49
CA ALA A 84 -18.10 -26.47 -0.89
C ALA A 84 -17.24 -25.28 -0.42
N LYS A 85 -16.06 -25.56 0.17
CA LYS A 85 -15.10 -24.50 0.56
C LYS A 85 -14.54 -23.78 -0.67
N ARG A 86 -14.15 -24.52 -1.71
CA ARG A 86 -13.65 -23.90 -2.95
C ARG A 86 -14.71 -23.02 -3.62
N LYS A 87 -15.96 -23.47 -3.69
CA LYS A 87 -17.09 -22.66 -4.17
C LYS A 87 -17.22 -21.37 -3.36
N PHE A 88 -17.31 -21.48 -2.03
CA PHE A 88 -17.44 -20.34 -1.14
C PHE A 88 -16.33 -19.31 -1.35
N PHE A 89 -15.08 -19.75 -1.45
CA PHE A 89 -13.96 -18.82 -1.65
C PHE A 89 -13.89 -18.28 -3.08
N CYS A 90 -14.38 -18.99 -4.11
CA CYS A 90 -14.54 -18.41 -5.45
C CYS A 90 -15.57 -17.26 -5.41
N GLU A 91 -16.66 -17.45 -4.68
CA GLU A 91 -17.69 -16.41 -4.50
C GLU A 91 -17.16 -15.23 -3.68
N GLU A 92 -16.37 -15.47 -2.63
CA GLU A 92 -15.71 -14.40 -1.87
C GLU A 92 -14.68 -13.63 -2.71
N GLU A 93 -13.88 -14.32 -3.54
CA GLU A 93 -12.95 -13.67 -4.47
C GLU A 93 -13.70 -12.75 -5.45
N LEU A 94 -14.80 -13.23 -6.01
CA LEU A 94 -15.67 -12.43 -6.88
C LEU A 94 -16.24 -11.22 -6.13
N ARG A 95 -16.81 -11.42 -4.94
CA ARG A 95 -17.38 -10.33 -4.11
C ARG A 95 -16.34 -9.27 -3.79
N LEU A 96 -15.16 -9.67 -3.34
CA LEU A 96 -14.12 -8.78 -2.86
C LEU A 96 -13.45 -8.01 -3.99
N ASN A 97 -13.15 -8.67 -5.11
CA ASN A 97 -12.40 -8.03 -6.18
C ASN A 97 -13.28 -7.18 -7.10
N ARG A 98 -14.59 -7.45 -7.21
CA ARG A 98 -15.51 -6.55 -7.93
C ARG A 98 -15.65 -5.17 -7.30
N ARG A 99 -15.22 -4.98 -6.05
CA ARG A 99 -15.14 -3.64 -5.42
C ARG A 99 -14.18 -2.71 -6.15
N PHE A 100 -13.16 -3.27 -6.79
CA PHE A 100 -12.13 -2.54 -7.54
C PHE A 100 -12.22 -2.75 -9.04
N ALA A 101 -12.44 -3.99 -9.44
CA ALA A 101 -12.31 -4.44 -10.83
C ALA A 101 -13.60 -5.13 -11.32
N PRO A 102 -14.77 -4.46 -11.27
CA PRO A 102 -16.05 -5.07 -11.63
C PRO A 102 -16.14 -5.53 -13.08
N GLN A 103 -15.32 -4.94 -13.97
CA GLN A 103 -15.20 -5.33 -15.37
C GLN A 103 -14.22 -6.49 -15.60
N LEU A 104 -13.32 -6.74 -14.65
CA LEU A 104 -12.33 -7.81 -14.73
C LEU A 104 -12.92 -9.14 -14.24
N TYR A 105 -13.68 -9.10 -13.14
CA TYR A 105 -14.27 -10.29 -12.53
C TYR A 105 -15.74 -10.46 -12.96
N LEU A 106 -16.03 -11.53 -13.70
CA LEU A 106 -17.32 -11.74 -14.35
C LEU A 106 -18.28 -12.52 -13.45
N ASP A 107 -17.95 -13.76 -13.14
CA ASP A 107 -18.78 -14.70 -12.37
C ASP A 107 -17.98 -15.90 -11.84
N VAL A 108 -18.65 -16.75 -11.06
CA VAL A 108 -18.15 -18.09 -10.66
C VAL A 108 -18.87 -19.12 -11.51
N VAL A 109 -18.10 -19.96 -12.20
CA VAL A 109 -18.58 -20.98 -13.15
C VAL A 109 -18.27 -22.40 -12.65
N PRO A 110 -19.20 -23.37 -12.81
CA PRO A 110 -18.94 -24.75 -12.45
C PRO A 110 -18.09 -25.44 -13.53
N ILE A 111 -17.27 -26.40 -13.08
CA ILE A 111 -16.51 -27.33 -13.92
C ILE A 111 -17.15 -28.70 -13.75
N ARG A 112 -17.59 -29.32 -14.84
CA ARG A 112 -18.34 -30.58 -14.80
C ARG A 112 -17.73 -31.67 -15.65
N HIS A 113 -18.10 -32.91 -15.34
CA HIS A 113 -17.91 -34.02 -16.26
C HIS A 113 -18.79 -33.87 -17.50
N HIS A 114 -18.22 -34.13 -18.67
CA HIS A 114 -18.94 -34.28 -19.93
C HIS A 114 -18.40 -35.53 -20.66
N GLY A 115 -19.04 -36.68 -20.41
CA GLY A 115 -18.48 -37.98 -20.77
C GLY A 115 -17.15 -38.24 -20.04
N THR A 116 -16.09 -38.54 -20.78
CA THR A 116 -14.72 -38.72 -20.24
C THR A 116 -13.92 -37.42 -20.14
N SER A 117 -14.48 -36.29 -20.60
CA SER A 117 -13.83 -34.97 -20.59
C SER A 117 -14.38 -34.09 -19.46
N LEU A 118 -13.69 -32.98 -19.17
CA LEU A 118 -14.20 -31.92 -18.29
C LEU A 118 -14.54 -30.70 -19.12
N ARG A 119 -15.59 -29.96 -18.71
CA ARG A 119 -15.98 -28.69 -19.34
C ARG A 119 -16.26 -27.62 -18.30
N VAL A 120 -15.86 -26.40 -18.61
CA VAL A 120 -16.27 -25.18 -17.91
C VAL A 120 -17.59 -24.69 -18.50
N GLU A 121 -18.61 -24.53 -17.67
CA GLU A 121 -19.92 -24.05 -18.13
C GLU A 121 -20.04 -22.54 -17.95
N THR A 122 -20.07 -21.82 -19.06
CA THR A 122 -20.28 -20.38 -19.12
C THR A 122 -21.75 -20.05 -19.36
N PRO A 123 -22.32 -19.05 -18.67
CA PRO A 123 -23.67 -18.58 -18.97
C PRO A 123 -23.71 -18.02 -20.40
N HIS A 124 -24.55 -18.59 -21.27
CA HIS A 124 -24.85 -18.01 -22.58
C HIS A 124 -26.11 -17.15 -22.53
N PRO A 125 -26.16 -16.00 -23.23
CA PRO A 125 -27.42 -15.30 -23.49
C PRO A 125 -28.33 -16.22 -24.31
N GLY A 126 -29.37 -16.78 -23.68
CA GLY A 126 -30.34 -17.67 -24.31
C GLY A 126 -30.28 -19.15 -23.89
N SER A 127 -29.29 -19.57 -23.10
CA SER A 127 -29.26 -20.92 -22.52
C SER A 127 -29.95 -20.94 -21.16
N THR A 128 -31.25 -21.23 -21.12
CA THR A 128 -31.87 -21.71 -19.89
C THR A 128 -31.52 -23.19 -19.75
N MET A 129 -30.48 -23.51 -18.98
CA MET A 129 -30.24 -24.90 -18.58
C MET A 129 -31.41 -25.34 -17.71
N PRO A 130 -32.20 -26.35 -18.13
CA PRO A 130 -33.28 -26.86 -17.29
C PRO A 130 -32.67 -27.39 -15.99
N GLN A 131 -33.17 -26.93 -14.83
CA GLN A 131 -32.85 -27.60 -13.57
C GLN A 131 -33.29 -29.06 -13.68
N GLY A 132 -32.32 -29.99 -13.66
CA GLY A 132 -32.59 -31.42 -13.73
C GLY A 132 -32.42 -32.07 -15.11
N ASP A 133 -31.75 -31.44 -16.07
CA ASP A 133 -31.36 -32.13 -17.32
C ASP A 133 -30.38 -33.30 -17.00
N PRO A 134 -30.74 -34.56 -17.31
CA PRO A 134 -29.90 -35.73 -17.05
C PRO A 134 -28.57 -35.75 -17.84
N ASN A 135 -28.39 -34.86 -18.82
CA ASN A 135 -27.12 -34.68 -19.52
C ASN A 135 -26.15 -33.71 -18.82
N VAL A 136 -26.54 -33.10 -17.70
CA VAL A 136 -25.66 -32.21 -16.91
C VAL A 136 -24.82 -33.05 -15.95
N GLY A 137 -23.53 -33.19 -16.24
CA GLY A 137 -22.63 -33.98 -15.40
C GLY A 137 -22.40 -33.40 -14.02
N GLU A 138 -21.83 -34.21 -13.13
CA GLU A 138 -21.49 -33.82 -11.76
C GLU A 138 -20.49 -32.65 -11.74
N VAL A 139 -20.68 -31.71 -10.80
CA VAL A 139 -19.71 -30.63 -10.56
C VAL A 139 -18.47 -31.20 -9.89
N VAL A 140 -17.33 -31.06 -10.55
CA VAL A 140 -16.01 -31.48 -10.07
C VAL A 140 -15.30 -30.35 -9.34
N ASP A 141 -15.44 -29.12 -9.84
CA ASP A 141 -14.87 -27.92 -9.22
C ASP A 141 -15.58 -26.63 -9.66
N TYR A 142 -15.08 -25.48 -9.20
CA TYR A 142 -15.50 -24.16 -9.62
C TYR A 142 -14.31 -23.32 -10.06
N ALA A 143 -14.54 -22.39 -11.00
CA ALA A 143 -13.57 -21.39 -11.40
C ALA A 143 -14.13 -19.98 -11.23
N VAL A 144 -13.28 -19.02 -10.88
CA VAL A 144 -13.58 -17.59 -11.06
C VAL A 144 -13.26 -17.24 -12.50
N ARG A 145 -14.27 -16.80 -13.26
CA ARG A 145 -14.10 -16.38 -14.65
C ARG A 145 -13.82 -14.89 -14.70
N MET A 146 -12.75 -14.53 -15.39
CA MET A 146 -12.22 -13.18 -15.49
C MET A 146 -11.96 -12.82 -16.95
N VAL A 147 -11.91 -11.52 -17.25
CA VAL A 147 -11.39 -11.02 -18.52
C VAL A 147 -9.86 -11.14 -18.48
N ARG A 148 -9.25 -11.68 -19.54
CA ARG A 148 -7.79 -11.70 -19.68
C ARG A 148 -7.30 -10.28 -19.98
N PHE A 149 -6.27 -9.84 -19.27
CA PHE A 149 -5.52 -8.62 -19.59
C PHE A 149 -4.12 -9.00 -20.11
N PRO A 150 -3.45 -8.12 -20.88
CA PRO A 150 -2.10 -8.39 -21.36
C PRO A 150 -1.08 -8.27 -20.22
N ASP A 151 0.00 -9.04 -20.27
CA ASP A 151 0.99 -9.10 -19.17
C ASP A 151 1.68 -7.75 -18.91
N ASP A 152 1.81 -6.91 -19.94
CA ASP A 152 2.33 -5.54 -19.85
C ASP A 152 1.38 -4.56 -19.14
N ALA A 153 0.16 -4.99 -18.78
CA ALA A 153 -0.74 -4.23 -17.92
C ALA A 153 -0.29 -4.21 -16.46
N LEU A 154 0.47 -5.22 -15.99
CA LEU A 154 0.91 -5.30 -14.60
C LEU A 154 1.86 -4.15 -14.23
N LEU A 155 1.63 -3.49 -13.10
CA LEU A 155 2.42 -2.33 -12.69
C LEU A 155 3.88 -2.67 -12.38
N ASN A 156 4.18 -3.87 -11.88
CA ASN A 156 5.56 -4.32 -11.71
C ASN A 156 6.29 -4.47 -13.06
N ALA A 157 5.60 -4.96 -14.10
CA ALA A 157 6.17 -5.06 -15.45
C ALA A 157 6.40 -3.67 -16.05
N GLN A 158 5.42 -2.77 -15.94
CA GLN A 158 5.56 -1.38 -16.38
C GLN A 158 6.67 -0.64 -15.65
N LEU A 159 6.87 -0.89 -14.35
CA LEU A 159 7.95 -0.30 -13.58
C LEU A 159 9.32 -0.78 -14.09
N ALA A 160 9.47 -2.08 -14.34
CA ALA A 160 10.70 -2.66 -14.88
C ALA A 160 11.04 -2.12 -16.28
N GLN A 161 10.03 -1.76 -17.07
CA GLN A 161 10.18 -1.13 -18.39
C GLN A 161 10.37 0.40 -18.33
N GLY A 162 10.35 1.01 -17.14
CA GLY A 162 10.50 2.46 -16.98
C GLY A 162 9.27 3.29 -17.39
N LEU A 163 8.09 2.67 -17.53
CA LEU A 163 6.84 3.31 -17.96
C LEU A 163 6.06 3.99 -16.83
N ILE A 164 6.47 3.79 -15.58
CA ILE A 164 5.84 4.43 -14.41
C ILE A 164 6.50 5.79 -14.16
N HIS A 165 5.67 6.84 -14.08
CA HIS A 165 6.08 8.21 -13.83
C HIS A 165 5.37 8.79 -12.60
N ASP A 166 5.78 9.97 -12.15
CA ASP A 166 5.18 10.67 -11.00
C ASP A 166 3.64 10.81 -11.11
N ALA A 167 3.13 11.03 -12.32
CA ALA A 167 1.69 11.12 -12.57
C ALA A 167 0.96 9.78 -12.29
N THR A 168 1.59 8.65 -12.64
CA THR A 168 1.05 7.32 -12.36
C THR A 168 1.01 7.05 -10.86
N VAL A 169 2.08 7.40 -10.14
CA VAL A 169 2.15 7.26 -8.67
C VAL A 169 1.07 8.10 -7.99
N GLN A 170 0.88 9.34 -8.43
CA GLN A 170 -0.15 10.23 -7.91
C GLN A 170 -1.57 9.71 -8.18
N ALA A 171 -1.81 9.17 -9.38
CA ALA A 171 -3.08 8.55 -9.75
C ALA A 171 -3.35 7.26 -8.96
N LEU A 172 -2.31 6.46 -8.71
CA LEU A 172 -2.42 5.25 -7.90
C LEU A 172 -2.80 5.58 -6.46
N ALA A 173 -2.11 6.54 -5.84
CA ALA A 173 -2.43 7.03 -4.50
C ALA A 173 -3.88 7.53 -4.41
N LYS A 174 -4.39 8.16 -5.48
CA LYS A 174 -5.80 8.57 -5.58
C LYS A 174 -6.76 7.40 -5.51
N VAL A 175 -6.57 6.41 -6.37
CA VAL A 175 -7.45 5.23 -6.45
C VAL A 175 -7.49 4.51 -5.10
N ILE A 176 -6.31 4.33 -4.49
CA ILE A 176 -6.18 3.58 -3.23
C ILE A 176 -6.79 4.36 -2.05
N ALA A 177 -6.52 5.66 -1.93
CA ALA A 177 -7.12 6.50 -0.89
C ALA A 177 -8.66 6.52 -0.99
N GLN A 178 -9.21 6.64 -2.21
CA GLN A 178 -10.65 6.62 -2.43
C GLN A 178 -11.26 5.26 -2.04
N PHE A 179 -10.62 4.16 -2.43
CA PHE A 179 -11.06 2.84 -2.00
C PHE A 179 -11.05 2.73 -0.47
N HIS A 180 -9.93 3.05 0.19
CA HIS A 180 -9.81 2.95 1.64
C HIS A 180 -10.87 3.77 2.37
N GLN A 181 -11.19 4.99 1.88
CA GLN A 181 -12.25 5.82 2.46
C GLN A 181 -13.66 5.22 2.31
N SER A 182 -13.90 4.40 1.31
CA SER A 182 -15.19 3.73 1.05
C SER A 182 -15.28 2.29 1.59
N ALA A 183 -14.15 1.66 1.90
CA ALA A 183 -14.08 0.27 2.37
C ALA A 183 -14.85 0.07 3.67
N GLY A 184 -15.49 -1.10 3.81
CA GLY A 184 -16.29 -1.45 4.99
C GLY A 184 -15.46 -1.42 6.26
N ARG A 185 -15.90 -0.64 7.26
CA ARG A 185 -15.27 -0.58 8.58
C ARG A 185 -15.47 -1.88 9.33
N VAL A 186 -14.45 -2.32 10.05
CA VAL A 186 -14.56 -3.47 10.95
C VAL A 186 -15.10 -2.97 12.28
N THR A 187 -16.30 -3.43 12.67
CA THR A 187 -16.96 -3.06 13.94
C THR A 187 -17.18 -4.30 14.80
N GLY A 188 -16.86 -4.23 16.10
CA GLY A 188 -17.25 -5.22 17.11
C GLY A 188 -16.10 -6.04 17.72
N GLU A 189 -16.39 -6.66 18.87
CA GLU A 189 -15.47 -7.46 19.71
C GLU A 189 -15.02 -8.79 19.06
N SER A 190 -15.76 -9.28 18.06
CA SER A 190 -15.46 -10.54 17.36
C SER A 190 -14.26 -10.48 16.40
N ALA A 191 -13.61 -9.32 16.26
CA ALA A 191 -12.44 -9.14 15.40
C ALA A 191 -11.11 -9.50 16.09
N GLY A 192 -11.12 -9.88 17.38
CA GLY A 192 -9.91 -9.90 18.19
C GLY A 192 -9.43 -8.48 18.50
N SER A 193 -8.52 -8.32 19.45
CA SER A 193 -7.86 -7.02 19.68
C SER A 193 -6.88 -6.78 18.52
N PRO A 194 -7.07 -5.76 17.66
CA PRO A 194 -6.19 -5.50 16.52
C PRO A 194 -4.71 -5.35 16.91
N PRO A 195 -4.34 -4.72 18.06
CA PRO A 195 -2.96 -4.77 18.55
C PRO A 195 -2.40 -6.19 18.70
N ASN A 196 -3.18 -7.12 19.28
CA ASN A 196 -2.75 -8.51 19.45
C ASN A 196 -2.72 -9.28 18.13
N GLN A 197 -3.60 -8.95 17.18
CA GLN A 197 -3.59 -9.54 15.84
C GLN A 197 -2.38 -9.06 15.02
N VAL A 198 -2.05 -7.78 15.12
CA VAL A 198 -0.86 -7.17 14.52
C VAL A 198 0.40 -7.83 15.07
N LEU A 199 0.51 -7.94 16.41
CA LEU A 199 1.61 -8.62 17.08
C LEU A 199 1.74 -10.10 16.70
N SER A 200 0.64 -10.86 16.75
CA SER A 200 0.68 -12.29 16.45
C SER A 200 1.03 -12.56 14.99
N THR A 201 0.53 -11.75 14.05
CA THR A 201 0.89 -11.87 12.63
C THR A 201 2.39 -11.57 12.45
N PHE A 202 2.88 -10.54 13.12
CA PHE A 202 4.30 -10.20 13.12
C PHE A 202 5.17 -11.33 13.69
N GLU A 203 4.83 -11.89 14.85
CA GLU A 203 5.58 -13.01 15.45
C GLU A 203 5.57 -14.25 14.55
N GLN A 204 4.45 -14.55 13.90
CA GLN A 204 4.36 -15.64 12.91
C GLN A 204 5.24 -15.37 11.68
N ASN A 205 5.46 -14.12 11.31
CA ASN A 205 6.36 -13.77 10.21
C ASN A 205 7.81 -13.99 10.61
N LEU A 206 8.21 -13.50 11.80
CA LEU A 206 9.55 -13.71 12.33
C LEU A 206 9.90 -15.18 12.52
N ASN A 207 8.99 -15.96 13.13
CA ASN A 207 9.21 -17.39 13.36
C ASN A 207 9.43 -18.15 12.04
N ALA A 208 8.75 -17.76 10.97
CA ALA A 208 8.94 -18.37 9.66
C ALA A 208 10.31 -18.01 9.04
N LEU A 209 10.84 -16.83 9.35
CA LEU A 209 12.10 -16.30 8.83
C LEU A 209 13.33 -16.70 9.67
N ALA A 210 13.14 -17.21 10.88
CA ALA A 210 14.23 -17.68 11.76
C ALA A 210 15.06 -18.82 11.14
N GLU A 211 14.52 -19.55 10.17
CA GLU A 211 15.21 -20.65 9.47
C GLU A 211 15.97 -20.22 8.21
N VAL A 212 15.99 -18.93 7.85
CA VAL A 212 16.67 -18.44 6.64
C VAL A 212 18.19 -18.66 6.78
N PRO A 213 18.84 -19.44 5.90
CA PRO A 213 20.24 -19.83 6.03
C PRO A 213 21.17 -18.73 5.48
N HIS A 214 21.12 -17.53 6.06
CA HIS A 214 21.92 -16.39 5.63
C HIS A 214 22.29 -15.47 6.80
N ASP A 215 23.59 -15.41 7.15
CA ASP A 215 24.09 -14.75 8.37
C ASP A 215 23.70 -13.26 8.46
N ARG A 216 23.90 -12.47 7.40
CA ARG A 216 23.50 -11.05 7.37
C ARG A 216 21.99 -10.88 7.61
N ALA A 217 21.18 -11.73 6.98
CA ALA A 217 19.73 -11.65 7.12
C ALA A 217 19.30 -11.97 8.56
N GLN A 218 19.96 -12.94 9.21
CA GLN A 218 19.72 -13.25 10.63
C GLN A 218 20.10 -12.07 11.54
N GLN A 219 21.26 -11.44 11.32
CA GLN A 219 21.65 -10.23 12.09
C GLN A 219 20.63 -9.09 11.94
N ASN A 220 20.16 -8.86 10.72
CA ASN A 220 19.13 -7.85 10.43
C ASN A 220 17.79 -8.22 11.09
N LEU A 221 17.39 -9.50 11.06
CA LEU A 221 16.19 -9.98 11.73
C LEU A 221 16.26 -9.76 13.25
N ASP A 222 17.38 -10.08 13.91
CA ASP A 222 17.54 -9.88 15.36
C ASP A 222 17.39 -8.40 15.76
N ALA A 223 17.98 -7.50 14.98
CA ALA A 223 17.85 -6.05 15.16
C ALA A 223 16.39 -5.60 14.97
N LEU A 224 15.74 -6.08 13.90
CA LEU A 224 14.35 -5.77 13.58
C LEU A 224 13.37 -6.28 14.63
N VAL A 225 13.54 -7.50 15.12
CA VAL A 225 12.72 -8.09 16.20
C VAL A 225 12.74 -7.18 17.42
N SER A 226 13.95 -6.79 17.83
CA SER A 226 14.15 -5.92 18.98
C SER A 226 13.54 -4.53 18.77
N TRP A 227 13.69 -3.96 17.58
CA TRP A 227 13.12 -2.66 17.22
C TRP A 227 11.59 -2.69 17.21
N MET A 228 10.99 -3.67 16.55
CA MET A 228 9.54 -3.76 16.37
C MET A 228 8.81 -4.08 17.68
N ARG A 229 9.38 -4.91 18.56
CA ARG A 229 8.81 -5.16 19.90
C ARG A 229 8.76 -3.88 20.73
N ARG A 230 9.89 -3.16 20.82
CA ARG A 230 9.93 -1.86 21.50
C ARG A 230 8.96 -0.85 20.89
N PHE A 231 8.82 -0.84 19.56
CA PHE A 231 7.89 0.04 18.89
C PHE A 231 6.44 -0.24 19.33
N VAL A 232 6.03 -1.51 19.37
CA VAL A 232 4.67 -1.85 19.82
C VAL A 232 4.47 -1.57 21.31
N ASP A 233 5.49 -1.81 22.16
CA ASP A 233 5.42 -1.45 23.58
C ASP A 233 5.17 0.06 23.79
N LEU A 234 5.75 0.90 22.93
CA LEU A 234 5.60 2.36 22.98
C LEU A 234 4.33 2.90 22.30
N HIS A 235 3.85 2.22 21.25
CA HIS A 235 2.79 2.73 20.36
C HIS A 235 1.54 1.86 20.30
N GLY A 236 1.42 0.83 21.15
CA GLY A 236 0.28 -0.10 21.19
C GLY A 236 -1.08 0.61 21.28
N ASP A 237 -1.16 1.67 22.09
CA ASP A 237 -2.37 2.48 22.24
C ASP A 237 -2.80 3.16 20.94
N VAL A 238 -1.85 3.49 20.06
CA VAL A 238 -2.19 4.12 18.78
C VAL A 238 -2.80 3.11 17.81
N PHE A 239 -2.29 1.88 17.77
CA PHE A 239 -2.97 0.81 17.02
C PHE A 239 -4.41 0.60 17.52
N ALA A 240 -4.63 0.67 18.84
CA ALA A 240 -5.95 0.55 19.44
C ALA A 240 -6.86 1.75 19.11
N GLU A 241 -6.33 2.98 19.16
CA GLU A 241 -7.05 4.20 18.78
C GLU A 241 -7.48 4.16 17.32
N ARG A 242 -6.58 3.77 16.41
CA ARG A 242 -6.90 3.67 14.98
C ARG A 242 -8.03 2.70 14.69
N PHE A 243 -8.06 1.57 15.41
CA PHE A 243 -9.20 0.67 15.34
C PHE A 243 -10.50 1.34 15.81
N ARG A 244 -10.49 2.01 16.97
CA ARG A 244 -11.66 2.74 17.50
C ARG A 244 -12.15 3.83 16.55
N GLN A 245 -11.25 4.49 15.84
CA GLN A 245 -11.55 5.52 14.84
C GLN A 245 -12.00 4.95 13.47
N GLY A 246 -11.96 3.62 13.30
CA GLY A 246 -12.44 2.94 12.09
C GLY A 246 -11.45 2.97 10.92
N PHE A 247 -10.15 3.04 11.20
CA PHE A 247 -9.08 2.89 10.19
C PHE A 247 -8.82 1.43 9.81
N VAL A 248 -9.24 0.47 10.63
CA VAL A 248 -9.23 -0.95 10.26
C VAL A 248 -10.47 -1.26 9.42
N ARG A 249 -10.25 -1.69 8.18
CA ARG A 249 -11.30 -1.88 7.17
C ARG A 249 -11.08 -3.17 6.41
N GLU A 250 -12.11 -3.65 5.69
CA GLU A 250 -11.98 -4.78 4.75
C GLU A 250 -11.24 -4.31 3.49
N CYS A 251 -9.92 -4.15 3.60
CA CYS A 251 -8.99 -3.68 2.59
C CYS A 251 -8.69 -4.74 1.51
N HIS A 252 -7.60 -4.57 0.75
CA HIS A 252 -7.12 -5.55 -0.23
C HIS A 252 -6.34 -6.70 0.45
N GLY A 253 -5.43 -6.37 1.36
CA GLY A 253 -4.65 -7.32 2.16
C GLY A 253 -3.34 -7.79 1.50
N ASP A 254 -3.25 -7.71 0.17
CA ASP A 254 -2.04 -8.03 -0.62
C ASP A 254 -1.75 -7.00 -1.72
N LEU A 255 -1.79 -5.71 -1.38
CA LEU A 255 -1.76 -4.60 -2.33
C LEU A 255 -0.34 -4.25 -2.83
N HIS A 256 0.31 -5.19 -3.51
CA HIS A 256 1.64 -4.98 -4.13
C HIS A 256 1.53 -4.72 -5.64
N LEU A 257 2.62 -4.29 -6.30
CA LEU A 257 2.62 -3.87 -7.72
C LEU A 257 2.28 -5.00 -8.71
N ALA A 258 2.49 -6.27 -8.34
CA ALA A 258 2.03 -7.41 -9.13
C ALA A 258 0.51 -7.70 -9.00
N ASN A 259 -0.18 -7.01 -8.08
CA ASN A 259 -1.63 -7.07 -7.86
C ASN A 259 -2.30 -5.73 -8.25
N LEU A 260 -1.62 -4.97 -9.11
CA LEU A 260 -2.08 -3.70 -9.66
C LEU A 260 -1.88 -3.74 -11.18
N ILE A 261 -2.93 -3.38 -11.93
CA ILE A 261 -2.87 -3.27 -13.39
C ILE A 261 -3.20 -1.86 -13.87
N HIS A 262 -2.57 -1.44 -14.95
CA HIS A 262 -3.00 -0.32 -15.77
C HIS A 262 -3.72 -0.90 -17.00
N TRP A 263 -5.05 -0.94 -16.93
CA TRP A 263 -5.88 -1.58 -17.93
C TRP A 263 -7.03 -0.67 -18.33
N ARG A 264 -7.27 -0.53 -19.64
CA ARG A 264 -8.29 0.38 -20.21
C ARG A 264 -8.20 1.83 -19.69
N GLY A 265 -6.96 2.33 -19.53
CA GLY A 265 -6.69 3.68 -19.03
C GLY A 265 -6.96 3.88 -17.54
N GLN A 266 -7.14 2.79 -16.77
CA GLN A 266 -7.43 2.84 -15.34
C GLN A 266 -6.41 2.00 -14.54
N LEU A 267 -5.95 2.57 -13.43
CA LEU A 267 -5.17 1.85 -12.43
C LEU A 267 -6.12 1.08 -11.52
N THR A 268 -5.96 -0.24 -11.47
CA THR A 268 -6.96 -1.14 -10.87
C THR A 268 -6.27 -2.20 -10.01
N PRO A 269 -6.56 -2.25 -8.69
CA PRO A 269 -6.22 -3.41 -7.86
C PRO A 269 -6.99 -4.66 -8.26
N PHE A 270 -6.33 -5.81 -8.18
CA PHE A 270 -6.93 -7.12 -8.41
C PHE A 270 -6.23 -8.17 -7.53
N ASP A 271 -6.87 -9.32 -7.36
CA ASP A 271 -6.36 -10.44 -6.57
C ASP A 271 -6.17 -10.17 -5.06
N GLY A 272 -7.12 -9.47 -4.45
CA GLY A 272 -7.19 -9.25 -3.00
C GLY A 272 -7.52 -10.52 -2.22
N ILE A 273 -7.04 -10.61 -0.98
CA ILE A 273 -7.09 -11.83 -0.17
C ILE A 273 -8.54 -12.22 0.21
N GLU A 274 -9.02 -13.30 -0.40
CA GLU A 274 -10.33 -13.90 -0.13
C GLU A 274 -10.31 -14.89 1.05
N PHE A 275 -9.20 -15.61 1.21
CA PHE A 275 -9.16 -16.81 2.06
C PHE A 275 -9.02 -16.55 3.55
N CYS A 276 -8.43 -15.42 3.94
CA CYS A 276 -8.17 -15.08 5.34
C CYS A 276 -8.67 -13.67 5.65
N LYS A 277 -9.80 -13.57 6.35
CA LYS A 277 -10.39 -12.28 6.73
C LYS A 277 -9.41 -11.42 7.53
N ALA A 278 -8.65 -12.04 8.44
CA ALA A 278 -7.64 -11.37 9.24
C ALA A 278 -6.54 -10.66 8.41
N PHE A 279 -6.24 -11.14 7.20
CA PHE A 279 -5.22 -10.54 6.34
C PHE A 279 -5.74 -9.36 5.50
N ARG A 280 -7.05 -9.25 5.30
CA ARG A 280 -7.68 -8.11 4.60
C ARG A 280 -8.38 -7.13 5.53
N CYS A 281 -8.78 -7.55 6.73
CA CYS A 281 -9.30 -6.69 7.78
C CYS A 281 -8.13 -6.05 8.53
N ILE A 282 -7.49 -5.09 7.87
CA ILE A 282 -6.27 -4.45 8.31
C ILE A 282 -6.42 -2.93 8.30
N ASP A 283 -5.46 -2.26 8.92
CA ASP A 283 -5.35 -0.82 8.86
C ASP A 283 -5.16 -0.33 7.41
N VAL A 284 -5.86 0.72 7.01
CA VAL A 284 -5.72 1.30 5.66
C VAL A 284 -4.31 1.82 5.35
N LEU A 285 -3.58 2.28 6.36
CA LEU A 285 -2.18 2.69 6.19
C LEU A 285 -1.28 1.46 5.99
N CYS A 286 -1.61 0.32 6.60
CA CYS A 286 -0.92 -0.95 6.38
C CYS A 286 -1.07 -1.43 4.92
N ASP A 287 -2.29 -1.39 4.38
CA ASP A 287 -2.55 -1.77 2.98
C ASP A 287 -1.86 -0.81 2.00
N ALA A 288 -1.87 0.51 2.27
CA ALA A 288 -1.18 1.51 1.47
C ALA A 288 0.37 1.38 1.56
N ALA A 289 0.91 1.08 2.75
CA ALA A 289 2.34 0.88 2.94
C ALA A 289 2.87 -0.30 2.13
N PHE A 290 2.02 -1.28 1.78
CA PHE A 290 2.43 -2.39 0.93
C PHE A 290 2.87 -1.88 -0.45
N VAL A 291 2.11 -0.99 -1.08
CA VAL A 291 2.46 -0.37 -2.37
C VAL A 291 3.76 0.42 -2.26
N ALA A 292 3.87 1.25 -1.22
CA ALA A 292 5.05 2.09 -0.99
C ALA A 292 6.31 1.23 -0.84
N MET A 293 6.26 0.22 0.03
CA MET A 293 7.33 -0.75 0.25
C MET A 293 7.70 -1.46 -1.07
N ASP A 294 6.71 -1.88 -1.86
CA ASP A 294 6.94 -2.65 -3.08
C ASP A 294 7.61 -1.82 -4.20
N PHE A 295 7.42 -0.49 -4.22
CA PHE A 295 8.25 0.42 -5.02
C PHE A 295 9.71 0.44 -4.54
N ALA A 296 9.93 0.55 -3.22
CA ALA A 296 11.27 0.56 -2.65
C ALA A 296 12.02 -0.76 -2.92
N ALA A 297 11.33 -1.91 -2.79
CA ALA A 297 11.88 -3.23 -3.10
C ALA A 297 12.35 -3.39 -4.55
N ARG A 298 11.83 -2.55 -5.47
CA ARG A 298 12.23 -2.50 -6.89
C ARG A 298 13.19 -1.34 -7.18
N GLY A 299 13.89 -0.83 -6.17
CA GLY A 299 14.89 0.23 -6.31
C GLY A 299 14.30 1.62 -6.53
N ARG A 300 13.00 1.82 -6.32
CA ARG A 300 12.30 3.10 -6.52
C ARG A 300 11.86 3.71 -5.20
N MET A 301 12.84 3.98 -4.34
CA MET A 301 12.63 4.66 -3.05
C MET A 301 11.99 6.05 -3.24
N ASP A 302 12.29 6.72 -4.34
CA ASP A 302 11.68 7.99 -4.72
C ASP A 302 10.16 7.85 -4.93
N PHE A 303 9.69 6.75 -5.54
CA PHE A 303 8.27 6.44 -5.69
C PHE A 303 7.62 5.94 -4.41
N CYS A 304 8.33 5.21 -3.55
CA CYS A 304 7.87 4.90 -2.19
C CYS A 304 7.50 6.18 -1.43
N ARG A 305 8.45 7.13 -1.38
CA ARG A 305 8.28 8.42 -0.69
C ARG A 305 7.19 9.28 -1.31
N ALA A 306 7.14 9.34 -2.65
CA ALA A 306 6.12 10.09 -3.37
C ALA A 306 4.71 9.52 -3.18
N PHE A 307 4.55 8.19 -3.25
CA PHE A 307 3.27 7.52 -3.05
C PHE A 307 2.72 7.77 -1.65
N ALA A 308 3.54 7.61 -0.60
CA ALA A 308 3.12 7.83 0.77
C ALA A 308 2.61 9.27 0.99
N ASN A 309 3.33 10.26 0.45
CA ASN A 309 2.92 11.67 0.50
C ASN A 309 1.64 11.95 -0.29
N ASP A 310 1.54 11.45 -1.53
CA ASP A 310 0.35 11.64 -2.36
C ASP A 310 -0.89 10.94 -1.77
N TYR A 311 -0.70 9.87 -0.98
CA TYR A 311 -1.76 9.21 -0.21
C TYR A 311 -2.20 10.08 0.98
N LEU A 312 -1.26 10.63 1.75
CA LEU A 312 -1.54 11.49 2.92
C LEU A 312 -2.18 12.83 2.54
N ASP A 313 -1.77 13.42 1.42
CA ASP A 313 -2.42 14.62 0.86
C ASP A 313 -3.95 14.40 0.70
N ARG A 314 -4.37 13.16 0.42
CA ARG A 314 -5.77 12.80 0.16
C ARG A 314 -6.52 12.32 1.40
N THR A 315 -5.88 11.56 2.26
CA THR A 315 -6.52 11.01 3.46
C THR A 315 -6.48 11.97 4.64
N GLY A 316 -5.46 12.83 4.70
CA GLY A 316 -5.18 13.68 5.85
C GLY A 316 -4.72 12.95 7.10
N ASP A 317 -4.41 11.66 6.99
CA ASP A 317 -4.05 10.77 8.11
C ASP A 317 -2.59 10.98 8.59
N HIS A 318 -2.21 12.25 8.80
CA HIS A 318 -0.87 12.63 9.24
C HIS A 318 -0.58 12.19 10.67
N GLU A 319 -1.60 12.11 11.53
CA GLU A 319 -1.43 11.64 12.91
C GLU A 319 -0.89 10.21 12.97
N SER A 320 -1.07 9.43 11.91
CA SER A 320 -0.72 8.00 11.87
C SER A 320 0.61 7.72 11.21
N LEU A 321 1.31 8.78 10.79
CA LEU A 321 2.64 8.70 10.20
C LEU A 321 3.65 7.97 11.06
N HIS A 322 3.53 8.09 12.38
CA HIS A 322 4.42 7.38 13.29
C HIS A 322 4.34 5.85 13.11
N LEU A 323 3.22 5.29 12.62
CA LEU A 323 3.09 3.86 12.30
C LEU A 323 3.59 3.49 10.90
N LEU A 324 3.84 4.46 10.01
CA LEU A 324 4.20 4.19 8.61
C LEU A 324 5.46 3.34 8.51
N ARG A 325 6.51 3.68 9.27
CA ARG A 325 7.77 2.92 9.29
C ARG A 325 7.55 1.49 9.73
N TRP A 326 6.74 1.28 10.76
CA TRP A 326 6.38 -0.05 11.23
C TRP A 326 5.66 -0.84 10.14
N TYR A 327 4.69 -0.24 9.44
CA TYR A 327 3.97 -0.92 8.36
C TYR A 327 4.86 -1.22 7.14
N LEU A 328 5.78 -0.34 6.77
CA LEU A 328 6.76 -0.59 5.70
C LEU A 328 7.63 -1.81 6.03
N ILE A 329 8.11 -1.90 7.27
CA ILE A 329 8.90 -3.04 7.78
C ILE A 329 8.08 -4.32 7.76
N ASP A 330 6.87 -4.30 8.32
CA ASP A 330 5.98 -5.48 8.36
C ASP A 330 5.70 -6.01 6.95
N ARG A 331 5.35 -5.13 6.00
CA ARG A 331 5.08 -5.54 4.60
C ARG A 331 6.32 -6.11 3.93
N ALA A 332 7.51 -5.54 4.17
CA ALA A 332 8.77 -6.09 3.67
C ALA A 332 9.02 -7.50 4.23
N LEU A 333 8.81 -7.72 5.53
CA LEU A 333 8.95 -9.04 6.17
C LEU A 333 7.92 -10.06 5.66
N VAL A 334 6.68 -9.63 5.35
CA VAL A 334 5.69 -10.48 4.69
C VAL A 334 6.22 -10.96 3.33
N ARG A 335 6.77 -10.07 2.50
CA ARG A 335 7.36 -10.45 1.21
C ARG A 335 8.58 -11.35 1.35
N ALA A 336 9.44 -11.07 2.33
CA ALA A 336 10.56 -11.94 2.66
C ALA A 336 10.08 -13.36 2.98
N LYS A 337 9.05 -13.49 3.82
CA LYS A 337 8.46 -14.80 4.18
C LYS A 337 7.87 -15.52 2.97
N VAL A 338 7.16 -14.81 2.10
CA VAL A 338 6.60 -15.40 0.87
C VAL A 338 7.72 -15.92 -0.04
N ALA A 339 8.79 -15.14 -0.22
CA ALA A 339 9.96 -15.54 -1.00
C ALA A 339 10.66 -16.77 -0.37
N TRP A 340 10.82 -16.78 0.96
CA TRP A 340 11.35 -17.94 1.68
C TRP A 340 10.50 -19.20 1.53
N ILE A 341 9.17 -19.09 1.60
CA ILE A 341 8.28 -20.22 1.36
C ILE A 341 8.43 -20.76 -0.07
N ARG A 342 8.60 -19.87 -1.06
CA ARG A 342 8.82 -20.24 -2.46
C ARG A 342 10.12 -21.01 -2.67
N SER A 343 11.22 -20.59 -2.05
CA SER A 343 12.53 -21.26 -2.20
C SER A 343 12.53 -22.71 -1.71
N ARG A 344 11.66 -23.04 -0.73
CA ARG A 344 11.52 -24.38 -0.15
C ARG A 344 10.58 -25.33 -0.88
N GLN A 345 9.96 -24.90 -1.99
CA GLN A 345 9.03 -25.75 -2.73
C GLN A 345 9.76 -26.91 -3.42
N GLN A 346 9.15 -28.09 -3.47
CA GLN A 346 9.77 -29.29 -4.04
C GLN A 346 9.91 -29.27 -5.57
N ARG A 347 9.32 -28.27 -6.25
CA ARG A 347 9.24 -28.19 -7.72
C ARG A 347 9.95 -26.96 -8.31
N VAL A 348 10.83 -26.32 -7.56
CA VAL A 348 11.66 -25.22 -8.09
C VAL A 348 13.04 -25.74 -8.48
N THR A 349 13.55 -25.23 -9.59
CA THR A 349 14.94 -25.40 -10.02
C THR A 349 15.90 -24.76 -9.01
N ASP A 350 17.18 -25.13 -9.05
CA ASP A 350 18.17 -24.51 -8.16
C ASP A 350 18.34 -23.00 -8.43
N SER A 351 18.16 -22.55 -9.68
CA SER A 351 18.15 -21.12 -10.04
C SER A 351 16.97 -20.40 -9.38
N GLU A 352 15.75 -20.89 -9.55
CA GLU A 352 14.55 -20.31 -8.93
C GLU A 352 14.62 -20.33 -7.40
N ARG A 353 15.26 -21.36 -6.82
CA ARG A 353 15.52 -21.42 -5.38
C ARG A 353 16.45 -20.30 -4.94
N HIS A 354 17.52 -20.06 -5.68
CA HIS A 354 18.50 -19.02 -5.38
C HIS A 354 17.87 -17.63 -5.52
N GLU A 355 17.17 -17.37 -6.63
CA GLU A 355 16.43 -16.12 -6.86
C GLU A 355 15.42 -15.84 -5.75
N ALA A 356 14.67 -16.85 -5.30
CA ALA A 356 13.71 -16.70 -4.20
C ALA A 356 14.39 -16.46 -2.84
N LEU A 357 15.59 -17.01 -2.62
CA LEU A 357 16.38 -16.71 -1.42
C LEU A 357 16.94 -15.29 -1.46
N ASP A 358 17.45 -14.85 -2.60
CA ASP A 358 17.93 -13.48 -2.80
C ASP A 358 16.79 -12.47 -2.60
N ASP A 359 15.60 -12.75 -3.16
CA ASP A 359 14.40 -11.94 -2.95
C ASP A 359 14.03 -11.87 -1.45
N CYS A 360 14.15 -12.98 -0.72
CA CYS A 360 13.94 -13.00 0.74
C CYS A 360 14.94 -12.10 1.47
N VAL A 361 16.24 -12.23 1.16
CA VAL A 361 17.30 -11.45 1.82
C VAL A 361 17.15 -9.96 1.51
N ASN A 362 16.88 -9.60 0.26
CA ASN A 362 16.68 -8.22 -0.17
C ASN A 362 15.53 -7.53 0.58
N HIS A 363 14.43 -8.25 0.83
CA HIS A 363 13.32 -7.70 1.61
C HIS A 363 13.64 -7.55 3.10
N ILE A 364 14.46 -8.44 3.68
CA ILE A 364 14.96 -8.28 5.06
C ILE A 364 15.89 -7.06 5.17
N ASP A 365 16.79 -6.88 4.20
CA ASP A 365 17.68 -5.73 4.14
C ASP A 365 16.89 -4.41 3.97
N LEU A 366 15.85 -4.41 3.14
CA LEU A 366 14.95 -3.27 2.99
C LEU A 366 14.19 -2.96 4.30
N ALA A 367 13.72 -3.98 5.00
CA ALA A 367 13.09 -3.82 6.31
C ALA A 367 14.07 -3.18 7.30
N GLU A 368 15.32 -3.64 7.36
CA GLU A 368 16.36 -3.03 8.19
C GLU A 368 16.62 -1.57 7.79
N GLN A 369 16.67 -1.27 6.49
CA GLN A 369 16.84 0.10 6.01
C GLN A 369 15.74 1.05 6.53
N PHE A 370 14.47 0.61 6.57
CA PHE A 370 13.38 1.41 7.14
C PHE A 370 13.45 1.60 8.66
N SER A 371 14.13 0.70 9.37
CA SER A 371 14.31 0.78 10.83
C SER A 371 15.37 1.79 11.26
N ARG A 372 16.25 2.21 10.34
CA ARG A 372 17.33 3.16 10.62
C ARG A 372 16.77 4.54 11.00
N PRO A 373 17.33 5.21 12.03
CA PRO A 373 16.96 6.57 12.36
C PRO A 373 17.36 7.51 11.22
N THR A 374 16.58 8.58 11.03
CA THR A 374 16.86 9.65 10.08
C THR A 374 17.16 10.94 10.82
N ASP A 375 18.09 11.75 10.31
CA ASP A 375 18.28 13.10 10.81
C ASP A 375 17.00 13.91 10.61
N ARG A 376 16.53 14.55 11.67
CA ARG A 376 15.32 15.37 11.62
C ARG A 376 15.64 16.71 10.97
N ARG A 377 14.92 17.03 9.91
CA ARG A 377 15.08 18.26 9.15
C ARG A 377 13.70 18.90 8.92
N LEU A 378 13.66 20.22 9.05
CA LEU A 378 12.49 21.04 8.76
C LEU A 378 12.84 21.99 7.62
N TRP A 379 12.24 21.77 6.46
CA TRP A 379 12.30 22.71 5.35
C TRP A 379 11.02 23.53 5.26
N ILE A 380 11.18 24.80 4.95
CA ILE A 380 10.08 25.63 4.47
C ILE A 380 10.39 26.08 3.04
N THR A 381 9.38 26.12 2.19
CA THR A 381 9.54 26.77 0.88
C THR A 381 9.36 28.27 1.02
N HIS A 382 10.09 29.08 0.25
CA HIS A 382 9.91 30.53 0.18
C HIS A 382 9.69 30.96 -1.26
N GLY A 383 8.68 31.80 -1.52
CA GLY A 383 8.46 32.40 -2.84
C GLY A 383 7.00 32.47 -3.29
N PHE A 384 6.77 33.23 -4.36
CA PHE A 384 5.43 33.57 -4.85
C PHE A 384 4.66 32.42 -5.48
N SER A 385 3.34 32.53 -5.58
CA SER A 385 2.52 31.61 -6.34
C SER A 385 3.05 31.46 -7.79
N GLY A 386 3.23 30.22 -8.25
CA GLY A 386 3.82 29.93 -9.57
C GLY A 386 5.36 29.86 -9.62
N SER A 387 6.06 30.10 -8.50
CA SER A 387 7.53 30.15 -8.49
C SER A 387 8.24 28.80 -8.64
N GLY A 388 7.53 27.67 -8.47
CA GLY A 388 8.12 26.33 -8.54
C GLY A 388 8.33 25.66 -7.19
N LYS A 389 7.87 26.25 -6.07
CA LYS A 389 7.92 25.67 -4.71
C LYS A 389 7.48 24.22 -4.66
N SER A 390 6.34 23.90 -5.28
CA SER A 390 5.80 22.53 -5.27
C SER A 390 6.65 21.52 -6.04
N THR A 391 7.46 21.98 -6.98
CA THR A 391 8.46 21.14 -7.63
C THR A 391 9.65 20.89 -6.70
N LEU A 392 10.17 21.93 -6.03
CA LEU A 392 11.27 21.77 -5.08
C LEU A 392 10.86 20.92 -3.87
N SER A 393 9.69 21.17 -3.28
CA SER A 393 9.17 20.38 -2.17
C SER A 393 8.98 18.91 -2.56
N ARG A 394 8.53 18.63 -3.79
CA ARG A 394 8.44 17.26 -4.33
C ARG A 394 9.82 16.60 -4.47
N ASN A 395 10.85 17.35 -4.86
CA ASN A 395 12.21 16.81 -4.92
C ASN A 395 12.74 16.47 -3.52
N VAL A 396 12.49 17.32 -2.52
CA VAL A 396 12.84 17.04 -1.12
C VAL A 396 12.13 15.78 -0.61
N VAL A 397 10.85 15.58 -0.95
CA VAL A 397 10.15 14.32 -0.66
C VAL A 397 10.90 13.13 -1.26
N LYS A 398 11.20 13.19 -2.55
CA LYS A 398 11.79 12.06 -3.30
C LYS A 398 13.21 11.72 -2.84
N GLN A 399 14.04 12.73 -2.55
CA GLN A 399 15.46 12.56 -2.24
C GLN A 399 15.73 12.42 -0.74
N CYS A 400 15.01 13.16 0.10
CA CYS A 400 15.28 13.21 1.53
C CYS A 400 14.28 12.39 2.36
N GLY A 401 13.20 11.88 1.76
CA GLY A 401 12.17 11.14 2.47
C GLY A 401 11.33 11.99 3.42
N ALA A 402 11.29 13.31 3.22
CA ALA A 402 10.50 14.20 4.03
C ALA A 402 8.99 13.97 3.81
N ILE A 403 8.21 14.15 4.87
CA ILE A 403 6.76 14.32 4.78
C ILE A 403 6.48 15.75 4.34
N ARG A 404 5.69 15.92 3.29
CA ARG A 404 5.31 17.22 2.76
C ARG A 404 3.94 17.63 3.26
N ILE A 405 3.88 18.79 3.90
CA ILE A 405 2.63 19.43 4.27
C ILE A 405 2.37 20.57 3.29
N ARG A 406 1.23 20.57 2.62
CA ARG A 406 0.90 21.59 1.62
C ARG A 406 -0.16 22.55 2.12
N SER A 407 0.17 23.84 2.09
CA SER A 407 -0.76 24.90 2.51
C SER A 407 -2.09 24.92 1.75
N ASP A 408 -2.10 24.60 0.45
CA ASP A 408 -3.33 24.57 -0.35
C ASP A 408 -4.25 23.40 0.04
N VAL A 409 -3.67 22.22 0.31
CA VAL A 409 -4.39 21.02 0.78
C VAL A 409 -4.93 21.24 2.20
N GLU A 410 -4.08 21.67 3.13
CA GLU A 410 -4.49 21.86 4.53
C GLU A 410 -5.50 23.00 4.67
N ARG A 411 -5.33 24.10 3.91
CA ARG A 411 -6.32 25.18 3.87
C ARG A 411 -7.69 24.65 3.43
N LYS A 412 -7.78 23.81 2.41
CA LYS A 412 -9.05 23.20 2.00
C LYS A 412 -9.63 22.30 3.09
N ARG A 413 -8.80 21.43 3.66
CA ARG A 413 -9.21 20.50 4.71
C ARG A 413 -9.79 21.21 5.93
N HIS A 414 -9.15 22.28 6.41
CA HIS A 414 -9.62 23.08 7.54
C HIS A 414 -10.97 23.78 7.30
N PHE A 415 -11.33 23.98 6.03
CA PHE A 415 -12.60 24.59 5.64
C PHE A 415 -13.62 23.55 5.12
N GLY A 416 -13.38 22.26 5.39
CA GLY A 416 -14.31 21.17 5.08
C GLY A 416 -14.33 20.74 3.62
N LEU A 417 -13.28 21.08 2.85
CA LEU A 417 -13.13 20.75 1.44
C LEU A 417 -12.10 19.63 1.24
N GLN A 418 -12.30 18.82 0.21
CA GLN A 418 -11.29 17.87 -0.27
C GLN A 418 -10.17 18.62 -1.01
N ALA A 419 -8.99 18.00 -1.14
CA ALA A 419 -7.82 18.61 -1.76
C ALA A 419 -8.08 19.16 -3.19
N GLU A 420 -8.92 18.48 -3.96
CA GLU A 420 -9.25 18.82 -5.35
C GLU A 420 -10.51 19.69 -5.49
N ASP A 421 -11.24 19.95 -4.39
CA ASP A 421 -12.46 20.75 -4.44
C ASP A 421 -12.16 22.21 -4.77
N ARG A 422 -13.09 22.86 -5.48
CA ARG A 422 -13.07 24.31 -5.67
C ARG A 422 -14.00 24.98 -4.67
N PRO A 423 -13.50 25.93 -3.85
CA PRO A 423 -14.35 26.66 -2.93
C PRO A 423 -15.36 27.52 -3.69
N ARG A 424 -16.58 27.64 -3.15
CA ARG A 424 -17.51 28.70 -3.57
C ARG A 424 -16.99 30.06 -3.10
N ASP A 425 -17.39 31.14 -3.76
CA ASP A 425 -16.85 32.50 -3.52
C ASP A 425 -16.84 32.94 -2.05
N GLU A 426 -17.90 32.66 -1.28
CA GLU A 426 -17.97 33.01 0.14
C GLU A 426 -16.95 32.23 0.99
N VAL A 427 -16.79 30.94 0.70
CA VAL A 427 -15.82 30.07 1.37
C VAL A 427 -14.41 30.50 1.00
N ALA A 428 -14.16 30.81 -0.28
CA ALA A 428 -12.89 31.32 -0.76
C ALA A 428 -12.48 32.63 -0.05
N ARG A 429 -13.40 33.59 0.10
CA ARG A 429 -13.15 34.85 0.82
C ARG A 429 -12.74 34.61 2.29
N ARG A 430 -13.36 33.63 2.96
CA ARG A 430 -13.00 33.27 4.33
C ARG A 430 -11.65 32.56 4.39
N MET A 431 -11.40 31.61 3.48
CA MET A 431 -10.15 30.85 3.37
C MET A 431 -8.92 31.74 3.17
N TYR A 432 -9.04 32.76 2.31
CA TYR A 432 -7.95 33.68 1.95
C TYR A 432 -7.99 35.00 2.72
N SER A 433 -8.78 35.08 3.80
CA SER A 433 -8.75 36.22 4.72
C SER A 433 -7.51 36.17 5.63
N PRO A 434 -7.08 37.29 6.25
CA PRO A 434 -5.99 37.28 7.24
C PRO A 434 -6.22 36.27 8.38
N GLN A 435 -7.48 36.08 8.79
CA GLN A 435 -7.85 35.07 9.78
C GLN A 435 -7.70 33.64 9.23
N GLY A 436 -8.12 33.40 7.99
CA GLY A 436 -7.98 32.11 7.30
C GLY A 436 -6.51 31.71 7.08
N ASP A 437 -5.65 32.67 6.73
CA ASP A 437 -4.22 32.46 6.65
C ASP A 437 -3.62 32.11 8.02
N ARG A 438 -4.01 32.82 9.09
CA ARG A 438 -3.57 32.49 10.45
C ARG A 438 -3.97 31.09 10.89
N ILE A 439 -5.20 30.67 10.59
CA ILE A 439 -5.70 29.31 10.87
C ILE A 439 -4.85 28.28 10.11
N THR A 440 -4.64 28.51 8.81
CA THR A 440 -3.86 27.61 7.95
C THR A 440 -2.43 27.46 8.47
N TYR A 441 -1.73 28.57 8.72
CA TYR A 441 -0.34 28.52 9.19
C TYR A 441 -0.19 27.91 10.58
N ASN A 442 -1.19 28.05 11.46
CA ASN A 442 -1.18 27.36 12.74
C ASN A 442 -1.35 25.85 12.57
N ALA A 443 -2.19 25.40 11.66
CA ALA A 443 -2.33 23.98 11.34
C ALA A 443 -1.04 23.39 10.74
N LEU A 444 -0.41 24.10 9.79
CA LEU A 444 0.88 23.70 9.23
C LEU A 444 1.95 23.55 10.31
N PHE A 445 1.96 24.48 11.29
CA PHE A 445 2.87 24.44 12.42
C PHE A 445 2.63 23.23 13.31
N GLN A 446 1.37 22.96 13.69
CA GLN A 446 1.01 21.82 14.52
C GLN A 446 1.34 20.49 13.85
N LEU A 447 1.03 20.35 12.56
CA LEU A 447 1.39 19.16 11.79
C LEU A 447 2.91 18.97 11.69
N ALA A 448 3.66 20.04 11.42
CA ALA A 448 5.12 19.97 11.38
C ALA A 448 5.71 19.57 12.74
N GLU A 449 5.18 20.11 13.84
CA GLU A 449 5.60 19.75 15.19
C GLU A 449 5.33 18.26 15.49
N THR A 450 4.13 17.77 15.17
CA THR A 450 3.79 16.35 15.33
C THR A 450 4.75 15.44 14.54
N ILE A 451 5.00 15.75 13.26
CA ILE A 451 5.89 14.94 12.41
C ILE A 451 7.33 14.93 12.94
N LEU A 452 7.87 16.09 13.34
CA LEU A 452 9.21 16.20 13.90
C LEU A 452 9.36 15.46 15.24
N ASN A 453 8.34 15.52 16.09
CA ASN A 453 8.31 14.80 17.36
C ASN A 453 8.25 13.28 17.17
N HIS A 454 7.72 12.81 16.04
CA HIS A 454 7.74 11.39 15.66
C HIS A 454 9.07 10.93 15.05
N GLY A 455 10.01 11.86 14.82
CA GLY A 455 11.34 11.53 14.28
C GLY A 455 11.46 11.65 12.77
N ASP A 456 10.41 12.06 12.07
CA ASP A 456 10.40 12.22 10.62
C ASP A 456 10.81 13.63 10.23
N SER A 457 11.47 13.74 9.07
CA SER A 457 11.73 15.05 8.45
C SER A 457 10.47 15.59 7.76
N VAL A 458 10.35 16.91 7.67
CA VAL A 458 9.17 17.57 7.11
C VAL A 458 9.55 18.74 6.19
N VAL A 459 8.80 18.87 5.09
CA VAL A 459 8.85 20.05 4.21
C VAL A 459 7.48 20.72 4.16
N VAL A 460 7.42 21.99 4.55
CA VAL A 460 6.19 22.78 4.54
C VAL A 460 6.13 23.60 3.25
N ASP A 461 5.26 23.19 2.34
CA ASP A 461 5.03 23.82 1.04
C ASP A 461 3.97 24.93 1.16
N ALA A 462 4.47 26.12 1.44
CA ALA A 462 3.69 27.36 1.51
C ALA A 462 4.50 28.55 0.98
N THR A 463 3.90 29.72 0.82
CA THR A 463 4.60 30.88 0.24
C THR A 463 5.60 31.52 1.19
N PHE A 464 5.32 31.47 2.50
CA PHE A 464 6.18 31.98 3.60
C PHE A 464 6.68 33.42 3.39
N LEU A 465 5.79 34.29 2.89
CA LEU A 465 6.13 35.67 2.52
C LEU A 465 6.36 36.61 3.72
N ARG A 466 5.98 36.20 4.93
CA ARG A 466 6.12 37.01 6.15
C ARG A 466 7.25 36.47 7.02
N ARG A 467 8.16 37.35 7.44
CA ARG A 467 9.29 36.99 8.31
C ARG A 467 8.81 36.35 9.60
N ALA A 468 7.77 36.90 10.23
CA ALA A 468 7.20 36.34 11.45
C ALA A 468 6.73 34.88 11.29
N CYS A 469 6.24 34.49 10.12
CA CYS A 469 5.90 33.09 9.85
C CYS A 469 7.16 32.23 9.71
N ARG A 470 8.21 32.71 9.04
CA ARG A 470 9.46 31.96 8.87
C ARG A 470 10.16 31.73 10.22
N MET A 471 10.26 32.77 11.05
CA MET A 471 10.87 32.70 12.38
C MET A 471 10.19 31.69 13.30
N ARG A 472 8.85 31.57 13.24
CA ARG A 472 8.13 30.54 14.01
C ARG A 472 8.59 29.12 13.66
N PHE A 473 8.82 28.82 12.39
CA PHE A 473 9.28 27.49 11.99
C PHE A 473 10.77 27.27 12.29
N LEU A 474 11.58 28.33 12.32
CA LEU A 474 12.94 28.24 12.85
C LEU A 474 12.93 27.88 14.35
N GLU A 475 12.14 28.57 15.17
CA GLU A 475 11.98 28.27 16.60
C GLU A 475 11.47 26.83 16.85
N LEU A 476 10.59 26.33 15.96
CA LEU A 476 10.13 24.94 15.99
C LEU A 476 11.28 23.97 15.71
N ALA A 477 12.11 24.25 14.70
CA ALA A 477 13.28 23.44 14.40
C ALA A 477 14.24 23.37 15.60
N GLU A 478 14.53 24.52 16.21
CA GLU A 478 15.38 24.61 17.41
C GLU A 478 14.82 23.82 18.58
N ARG A 479 13.52 23.98 18.89
CA ARG A 479 12.86 23.27 20.00
C ARG A 479 12.84 21.76 19.81
N THR A 480 12.67 21.30 18.57
CA THR A 480 12.62 19.87 18.24
C THR A 480 14.02 19.28 18.00
N GLY A 481 15.07 20.11 17.90
CA GLY A 481 16.41 19.69 17.55
C GLY A 481 16.55 19.24 16.10
N ALA A 482 15.76 19.82 15.19
CA ALA A 482 15.80 19.58 13.76
C ALA A 482 16.66 20.62 13.03
N HIS A 483 17.31 20.21 11.94
CA HIS A 483 18.02 21.17 11.08
C HIS A 483 17.03 21.96 10.22
N PHE A 484 17.11 23.29 10.28
CA PHE A 484 16.24 24.19 9.54
C PHE A 484 16.82 24.59 8.18
N GLY A 485 15.99 24.63 7.14
CA GLY A 485 16.36 25.11 5.82
C GLY A 485 15.24 25.83 5.07
N ILE A 486 15.60 26.87 4.31
CA ILE A 486 14.70 27.64 3.45
C ILE A 486 14.97 27.29 1.99
N LEU A 487 13.96 26.78 1.29
CA LEU A 487 13.99 26.51 -0.15
C LEU A 487 13.48 27.74 -0.90
N ASP A 488 14.38 28.69 -1.18
CA ASP A 488 14.04 29.96 -1.82
C ASP A 488 13.82 29.81 -3.34
N CYS A 489 12.62 30.16 -3.80
CA CYS A 489 12.16 30.01 -5.18
C CYS A 489 11.87 31.39 -5.80
N GLN A 490 12.84 31.97 -6.51
CA GLN A 490 12.72 33.28 -7.14
C GLN A 490 13.00 33.25 -8.65
N PRO A 491 12.05 32.75 -9.48
CA PRO A 491 12.13 32.96 -10.92
C PRO A 491 11.73 34.40 -11.30
N ASP A 492 12.13 34.83 -12.48
CA ASP A 492 11.77 36.13 -13.04
C ASP A 492 10.25 36.35 -13.11
N ASP A 493 9.79 37.59 -12.92
CA ASP A 493 8.37 37.97 -12.91
C ASP A 493 7.64 37.56 -14.20
N ALA A 494 8.30 37.70 -15.35
CA ALA A 494 7.75 37.27 -16.64
C ALA A 494 7.43 35.77 -16.66
N ILE A 495 8.29 34.94 -16.04
CA ILE A 495 8.11 33.49 -15.94
C ILE A 495 6.97 33.17 -14.96
N LEU A 496 6.87 33.89 -13.82
CA LEU A 496 5.77 33.74 -12.86
C LEU A 496 4.41 33.99 -13.52
N ARG A 497 4.27 35.13 -14.20
CA ARG A 497 3.02 35.51 -14.88
C ARG A 497 2.65 34.51 -15.98
N GLN A 498 3.63 34.08 -16.79
CA GLN A 498 3.40 33.08 -17.85
C GLN A 498 2.95 31.73 -17.27
N ARG A 499 3.56 31.27 -16.18
CA ARG A 499 3.20 30.01 -15.52
C ARG A 499 1.78 30.05 -14.94
N LEU A 500 1.40 31.15 -14.30
CA LEU A 500 0.04 31.32 -13.77
C LEU A 500 -0.99 31.33 -14.91
N GLN A 501 -0.73 32.04 -16.00
CA GLN A 501 -1.63 32.06 -17.18
C GLN A 501 -1.82 30.66 -17.78
N ARG A 502 -0.73 29.89 -17.97
CA ARG A 502 -0.81 28.50 -18.46
C ARG A 502 -1.60 27.59 -17.52
N ARG A 503 -1.46 27.77 -16.21
CA ARG A 503 -2.19 26.99 -15.20
C ARG A 503 -3.69 27.32 -15.20
N SER A 504 -4.06 28.59 -15.38
CA SER A 504 -5.47 28.99 -15.53
C SER A 504 -6.11 28.43 -16.81
N ALA A 505 -5.33 28.30 -17.90
CA ALA A 505 -5.79 27.72 -19.17
C ALA A 505 -5.93 26.18 -19.14
N HIS A 506 -5.23 25.50 -18.22
CA HIS A 506 -5.30 24.04 -18.03
C HIS A 506 -5.67 23.68 -16.58
N PRO A 507 -6.95 23.77 -16.20
CA PRO A 507 -7.41 23.61 -14.82
C PRO A 507 -7.30 22.19 -14.23
N LEU A 508 -6.85 21.21 -15.02
CA LEU A 508 -6.68 19.81 -14.61
C LEU A 508 -5.44 19.59 -13.71
N SER A 509 -4.63 20.63 -13.48
CA SER A 509 -3.34 20.57 -12.80
C SER A 509 -3.33 21.34 -11.47
N GLY A 510 -3.84 20.72 -10.42
CA GLY A 510 -3.45 21.04 -9.03
C GLY A 510 -4.49 21.75 -8.15
N ALA A 511 -4.17 21.79 -6.86
CA ALA A 511 -5.05 22.29 -5.79
C ALA A 511 -4.88 23.79 -5.48
N SER A 512 -4.06 24.52 -6.24
CA SER A 512 -3.73 25.93 -6.00
C SER A 512 -4.74 26.86 -6.66
N ASP A 513 -5.39 27.73 -5.88
CA ASP A 513 -6.39 28.70 -6.38
C ASP A 513 -5.79 30.07 -6.76
N ALA A 514 -4.46 30.17 -6.96
CA ALA A 514 -3.80 31.46 -7.18
C ALA A 514 -3.93 31.98 -8.63
N ASP A 515 -4.33 33.24 -8.78
CA ASP A 515 -4.38 33.98 -10.04
C ASP A 515 -3.37 35.15 -10.09
N LEU A 516 -3.40 35.96 -11.16
CA LEU A 516 -2.52 37.12 -11.30
C LEU A 516 -2.75 38.20 -10.23
N SER A 517 -3.98 38.36 -9.74
CA SER A 517 -4.30 39.33 -8.69
C SER A 517 -3.68 38.92 -7.35
N VAL A 518 -3.65 37.61 -7.06
CA VAL A 518 -2.97 37.04 -5.90
C VAL A 518 -1.46 37.28 -6.00
N LEU A 519 -0.85 37.10 -7.17
CA LEU A 519 0.58 37.38 -7.37
C LEU A 519 0.92 38.85 -7.10
N ASP A 520 0.17 39.78 -7.70
CA ASP A 520 0.40 41.22 -7.52
C ASP A 520 0.25 41.63 -6.04
N HIS A 521 -0.74 41.07 -5.33
CA HIS A 521 -0.91 41.30 -3.91
C HIS A 521 0.27 40.77 -3.09
N GLN A 522 0.75 39.56 -3.39
CA GLN A 522 1.89 38.95 -2.71
C GLN A 522 3.17 39.77 -2.88
N GLN A 523 3.45 40.27 -4.10
CA GLN A 523 4.65 41.08 -4.37
C GLN A 523 4.68 42.38 -3.56
N ARG A 524 3.53 43.03 -3.36
CA ARG A 524 3.45 44.28 -2.60
C ARG A 524 3.59 44.10 -1.08
N HIS A 525 3.32 42.90 -0.57
CA HIS A 525 3.15 42.64 0.86
C HIS A 525 4.05 41.50 1.37
N HIS A 526 5.22 41.30 0.77
CA HIS A 526 6.20 40.32 1.23
C HIS A 526 7.33 41.00 2.01
N ASP A 527 7.92 40.24 2.93
CA ASP A 527 9.13 40.61 3.64
C ASP A 527 10.29 39.83 2.99
N ALA A 528 11.26 40.53 2.40
CA ALA A 528 12.46 39.92 1.84
C ALA A 528 13.24 39.11 2.90
N LEU A 529 14.06 38.16 2.45
CA LEU A 529 14.97 37.45 3.35
C LEU A 529 16.05 38.42 3.85
N ASP A 530 16.26 38.48 5.16
CA ASP A 530 17.37 39.23 5.76
C ASP A 530 18.66 38.40 5.80
N GLU A 531 19.79 39.03 6.17
CA GLU A 531 21.10 38.37 6.22
C GLU A 531 21.13 37.14 7.14
N SER A 532 20.35 37.15 8.22
CA SER A 532 20.26 36.00 9.13
C SER A 532 19.50 34.83 8.51
N GLU A 533 18.48 35.12 7.71
CA GLU A 533 17.69 34.10 6.99
C GLU A 533 18.44 33.52 5.79
N LEU A 534 19.30 34.31 5.14
CA LEU A 534 20.13 33.85 4.02
C LEU A 534 21.08 32.71 4.42
N TYR A 535 21.53 32.65 5.68
CA TYR A 535 22.33 31.54 6.20
C TYR A 535 21.56 30.20 6.19
N HIS A 536 20.24 30.25 6.28
CA HIS A 536 19.38 29.07 6.26
C HIS A 536 18.91 28.70 4.85
N VAL A 537 19.24 29.48 3.82
CA VAL A 537 18.86 29.15 2.44
C VAL A 537 19.67 27.96 1.97
N VAL A 538 18.99 26.90 1.54
CA VAL A 538 19.60 25.66 1.09
C VAL A 538 19.13 25.29 -0.31
N GLN A 539 20.03 24.68 -1.08
CA GLN A 539 19.62 23.93 -2.25
C GLN A 539 18.97 22.62 -1.82
N VAL A 540 18.15 22.02 -2.69
CA VAL A 540 17.62 20.68 -2.43
C VAL A 540 18.81 19.74 -2.20
N PRO A 541 18.94 19.09 -1.03
CA PRO A 541 20.11 18.26 -0.74
C PRO A 541 20.17 17.09 -1.72
N ASP A 542 21.32 16.93 -2.37
CA ASP A 542 21.61 15.73 -3.16
C ASP A 542 21.86 14.56 -2.18
N GLU A 543 21.38 13.34 -2.48
CA GLU A 543 21.43 12.18 -1.56
C GLU A 543 22.84 11.88 -1.01
N ARG A 544 23.89 12.35 -1.69
CA ARG A 544 25.30 12.16 -1.32
C ARG A 544 25.79 13.05 -0.18
N GLN A 545 25.14 14.19 0.12
CA GLN A 545 25.59 15.10 1.18
C GLN A 545 25.05 14.75 2.57
N ALA A 546 24.04 13.87 2.66
CA ALA A 546 23.50 13.41 3.95
C ALA A 546 24.35 12.31 4.62
N GLY A 547 25.39 11.79 3.94
CA GLY A 547 26.24 10.70 4.44
C GLY A 547 27.67 11.08 4.83
N CYS A 548 28.08 12.34 4.73
CA CYS A 548 29.44 12.76 5.05
C CYS A 548 29.47 14.11 5.78
N SER A 549 29.35 14.05 7.10
CA SER A 549 29.94 15.05 7.99
C SER A 549 30.12 14.45 9.40
N THR A 550 31.01 13.47 9.51
CA THR A 550 31.81 13.27 10.73
C THR A 550 33.16 13.90 10.47
N GLY A 551 33.29 15.15 10.88
CA GLY A 551 34.56 15.87 11.03
C GLY A 551 34.65 16.36 12.46
#